data_AF-A0A7D3QVW3-F1
#
_entry.id   AF-A0A7D3QVW3-F1
#
_cell.length_a   1.000
_cell.length_b   1.000
_cell.length_c   1.000
_cell.angle_alpha   90.00
_cell.angle_beta   90.00
_cell.angle_gamma   90.00
#
_symmetry.space_group_name_H-M   'P 1'
#
loop_
_entity.id
_entity.type
_entity.pdbx_description
1 polymer ?
#
loop_
_entity_poly.entity_id
_entity_poly.type
_entity_poly.pdbx_seq_one_letter_code
_entity_poly.pdbx_strand_id
1 'polypeptide(L)'
;MGRVIRAQRKGPGSVFKSHTHHRKGPARFRSLDFGERNGYLKGVVTEILHDPGRGAPLARVAFRHPFRYKKQKELFVAAEGMYTGQFVYCGKKATLVVGNVLPLRSIPEGAVVCNVEHHVGDRGVFARSSGDYAVVISHNPDNDTSRIKLPSGSKKIVPSGCRAMIGQVAGGGRTEKPLLKAGNAYHKFRVKRNCWPKVRGVAMNPVEHPHGGGNHQHIGHASTVRRDAPPGQKVGLIAARRTGRLRGQAAATASKADKTS
;
A
#
# COMPACT_ATOMS: atom_id res chain seq x y z
N MET A 1 27.04 -26.39 13.50
CA MET A 1 26.90 -25.48 12.33
C MET A 1 25.42 -25.41 11.95
N GLY A 2 24.79 -24.22 11.93
CA GLY A 2 23.34 -24.06 11.68
C GLY A 2 22.98 -23.87 10.19
N ARG A 3 21.71 -24.03 9.81
CA ARG A 3 21.21 -23.69 8.46
C ARG A 3 20.66 -22.27 8.40
N VAL A 4 20.63 -21.70 7.19
CA VAL A 4 20.05 -20.38 6.91
C VAL A 4 18.53 -20.45 6.98
N ILE A 5 17.93 -19.64 7.86
CA ILE A 5 16.49 -19.68 8.11
C ILE A 5 15.67 -19.09 6.96
N ARG A 6 14.40 -19.49 6.85
CA ARG A 6 13.46 -18.96 5.83
C ARG A 6 13.38 -17.42 5.81
N ALA A 7 13.52 -16.76 6.96
CA ALA A 7 13.47 -15.30 7.04
C ALA A 7 14.64 -14.65 6.27
N GLN A 8 15.85 -15.19 6.41
CA GLN A 8 17.05 -14.73 5.70
C GLN A 8 16.96 -15.05 4.20
N ARG A 9 16.51 -16.25 3.83
CA ARG A 9 16.42 -16.70 2.43
C ARG A 9 15.50 -15.85 1.54
N LYS A 10 14.60 -15.05 2.13
CA LYS A 10 13.70 -14.15 1.37
C LYS A 10 14.40 -12.93 0.77
N GLY A 11 15.54 -12.50 1.31
CA GLY A 11 16.29 -11.32 0.85
C GLY A 11 16.99 -11.52 -0.49
N PRO A 12 17.79 -12.60 -0.69
CA PRO A 12 18.58 -12.83 -1.90
C PRO A 12 17.80 -12.96 -3.21
N GLY A 13 16.47 -13.08 -3.18
CA GLY A 13 15.66 -13.04 -4.39
C GLY A 13 15.78 -14.28 -5.30
N SER A 14 15.79 -15.49 -4.74
CA SER A 14 15.64 -16.73 -5.52
C SER A 14 14.15 -17.08 -5.69
N VAL A 15 13.70 -18.20 -5.13
CA VAL A 15 12.30 -18.69 -5.14
C VAL A 15 11.28 -17.72 -4.52
N PHE A 16 11.75 -16.68 -3.82
CA PHE A 16 10.94 -15.69 -3.12
C PHE A 16 10.69 -14.40 -3.92
N LYS A 17 11.18 -14.31 -5.16
CA LYS A 17 10.87 -13.22 -6.09
C LYS A 17 9.36 -13.12 -6.33
N SER A 18 8.91 -11.92 -6.66
CA SER A 18 7.51 -11.70 -7.07
C SER A 18 7.25 -12.31 -8.44
N HIS A 19 6.10 -12.95 -8.60
CA HIS A 19 5.56 -13.35 -9.90
C HIS A 19 5.04 -12.10 -10.62
N THR A 20 5.80 -11.64 -11.62
CA THR A 20 5.52 -10.39 -12.35
C THR A 20 4.97 -10.60 -13.75
N HIS A 21 5.01 -11.83 -14.29
CA HIS A 21 4.65 -12.13 -15.69
C HIS A 21 3.29 -11.57 -16.13
N HIS A 22 2.25 -11.72 -15.31
CA HIS A 22 0.90 -11.24 -15.64
C HIS A 22 0.58 -9.84 -15.11
N ARG A 23 1.55 -9.15 -14.50
CA ARG A 23 1.34 -7.80 -13.98
C ARG A 23 1.15 -6.83 -15.14
N LYS A 24 0.14 -5.97 -15.05
CA LYS A 24 -0.21 -5.04 -16.12
C LYS A 24 0.72 -3.84 -16.20
N GLY A 25 1.42 -3.54 -15.12
CA GLY A 25 2.42 -2.48 -15.04
C GLY A 25 2.40 -1.76 -13.69
N PRO A 26 3.33 -0.82 -13.48
CA PRO A 26 3.36 -0.03 -12.28
C PRO A 26 2.23 1.00 -12.31
N ALA A 27 1.30 0.91 -11.36
CA ALA A 27 0.31 1.96 -11.16
C ALA A 27 1.00 3.20 -10.58
N ARG A 28 0.92 4.35 -11.23
CA ARG A 28 1.60 5.61 -10.85
C ARG A 28 0.83 6.78 -11.45
N PHE A 29 0.89 7.96 -10.83
CA PHE A 29 0.47 9.18 -11.52
C PHE A 29 1.30 9.42 -12.78
N ARG A 30 0.89 10.35 -13.64
CA ARG A 30 1.70 10.85 -14.74
C ARG A 30 3.00 11.50 -14.22
N SER A 31 4.01 11.66 -15.09
CA SER A 31 5.15 12.54 -14.82
C SER A 31 4.70 13.98 -14.52
N LEU A 32 5.22 14.59 -13.45
CA LEU A 32 4.87 15.97 -13.09
C LEU A 32 5.47 16.97 -14.10
N ASP A 33 4.68 17.35 -15.10
CA ASP A 33 5.04 18.27 -16.18
C ASP A 33 4.53 19.70 -15.93
N PHE A 34 4.87 20.62 -16.85
CA PHE A 34 4.45 22.02 -16.79
C PHE A 34 2.93 22.19 -16.75
N GLY A 35 2.20 21.35 -17.50
CA GLY A 35 0.74 21.43 -17.58
C GLY A 35 0.06 21.05 -16.26
N GLU A 36 0.61 20.10 -15.51
CA GLU A 36 0.13 19.79 -14.15
C GLU A 36 0.50 20.85 -13.12
N ARG A 37 1.70 21.42 -13.20
CA ARG A 37 2.18 22.42 -12.22
C ARG A 37 1.39 23.72 -12.30
N ASN A 38 1.06 24.17 -13.52
CA ASN A 38 0.48 25.50 -13.75
C ASN A 38 -0.99 25.49 -14.20
N GLY A 39 -1.49 24.35 -14.67
CA GLY A 39 -2.83 24.21 -15.21
C GLY A 39 -3.49 22.90 -14.82
N TYR A 40 -4.14 22.28 -15.80
CA TYR A 40 -4.66 20.92 -15.71
C TYR A 40 -4.48 20.22 -17.05
N LEU A 41 -4.38 18.90 -17.02
CA LEU A 41 -4.50 18.05 -18.21
C LEU A 41 -5.71 17.14 -18.05
N LYS A 42 -6.42 17.00 -19.16
CA LYS A 42 -7.58 16.12 -19.29
C LYS A 42 -7.12 14.76 -19.83
N GLY A 43 -7.47 13.70 -19.11
CA GLY A 43 -7.33 12.31 -19.53
C GLY A 43 -8.69 11.63 -19.63
N VAL A 44 -8.77 10.53 -20.37
CA VAL A 44 -9.97 9.68 -20.46
C VAL A 44 -9.67 8.32 -19.87
N VAL A 45 -10.52 7.83 -18.97
CA VAL A 45 -10.46 6.45 -18.49
C VAL A 45 -10.89 5.54 -19.64
N THR A 46 -9.94 4.84 -20.25
CA THR A 46 -10.23 3.92 -21.35
C THR A 46 -10.76 2.58 -20.86
N GLU A 47 -10.29 2.12 -19.71
CA GLU A 47 -10.58 0.79 -19.19
C GLU A 47 -10.31 0.74 -17.68
N ILE A 48 -11.15 0.01 -16.94
CA ILE A 48 -10.90 -0.35 -15.55
C ILE A 48 -10.65 -1.85 -15.52
N LEU A 49 -9.47 -2.26 -15.05
CA LEU A 49 -8.96 -3.61 -15.22
C LEU A 49 -8.36 -4.18 -13.94
N HIS A 50 -8.39 -5.50 -13.82
CA HIS A 50 -7.75 -6.23 -12.73
C HIS A 50 -6.25 -6.47 -13.02
N ASP A 51 -5.38 -6.04 -12.12
CA ASP A 51 -3.96 -6.40 -12.12
C ASP A 51 -3.73 -7.60 -11.18
N PRO A 52 -3.33 -8.78 -11.70
CA PRO A 52 -3.15 -9.98 -10.91
C PRO A 52 -2.28 -9.73 -9.69
N GLY A 53 -2.81 -10.02 -8.50
CA GLY A 53 -2.11 -9.84 -7.23
C GLY A 53 -2.17 -8.42 -6.64
N ARG A 54 -2.99 -7.53 -7.20
CA ARG A 54 -3.60 -6.39 -6.47
C ARG A 54 -5.00 -6.76 -5.98
N GLY A 55 -5.44 -6.08 -4.93
CA GLY A 55 -6.86 -6.05 -4.55
C GLY A 55 -7.59 -4.92 -5.27
N ALA A 56 -6.94 -3.76 -5.37
CA ALA A 56 -7.48 -2.58 -6.03
C ALA A 56 -7.44 -2.74 -7.56
N PRO A 57 -8.52 -2.37 -8.27
CA PRO A 57 -8.50 -2.28 -9.72
C PRO A 57 -7.62 -1.12 -10.19
N LEU A 58 -7.14 -1.22 -11.43
CA LEU A 58 -6.38 -0.17 -12.11
C LEU A 58 -7.25 0.52 -13.14
N ALA A 59 -7.06 1.83 -13.30
CA ALA A 59 -7.65 2.60 -14.38
C ALA A 59 -6.58 2.91 -15.44
N ARG A 60 -6.81 2.52 -16.69
CA ARG A 60 -5.96 2.93 -17.82
C ARG A 60 -6.45 4.27 -18.34
N VAL A 61 -5.68 5.32 -18.07
CA VAL A 61 -6.03 6.70 -18.46
C VAL A 61 -5.21 7.11 -19.67
N ALA A 62 -5.88 7.57 -20.73
CA ALA A 62 -5.25 8.10 -21.92
C ALA A 62 -5.21 9.63 -21.88
N PHE A 63 -4.01 10.19 -21.86
CA PHE A 63 -3.74 11.62 -21.99
C PHE A 63 -3.23 11.94 -23.38
N ARG A 64 -3.44 13.18 -23.85
CA ARG A 64 -2.73 13.71 -25.01
C ARG A 64 -1.35 14.20 -24.56
N HIS A 65 -0.30 13.83 -25.27
CA HIS A 65 1.04 14.28 -24.93
C HIS A 65 1.16 15.80 -25.15
N PRO A 66 1.77 16.55 -24.21
CA PRO A 66 1.84 18.01 -24.31
C PRO A 66 2.64 18.51 -25.51
N PHE A 67 3.75 17.84 -25.86
CA PHE A 67 4.69 18.30 -26.89
C PHE A 67 4.68 17.54 -28.21
N ARG A 68 3.92 16.43 -28.33
CA ARG A 68 4.02 15.51 -29.48
C ARG A 68 2.63 15.03 -29.86
N TYR A 69 2.41 14.74 -31.13
CA TYR A 69 1.18 14.13 -31.61
C TYR A 69 1.12 12.64 -31.26
N LYS A 70 0.99 12.33 -29.97
CA LYS A 70 0.83 10.96 -29.45
C LYS A 70 -0.06 10.93 -28.22
N LYS A 71 -0.69 9.78 -27.96
CA LYS A 71 -1.42 9.52 -26.71
C LYS A 71 -0.48 8.87 -25.69
N GLN A 72 -0.44 9.40 -24.47
CA GLN A 72 0.23 8.78 -23.33
C GLN A 72 -0.78 7.96 -22.55
N LYS A 73 -0.52 6.64 -22.44
CA LYS A 73 -1.33 5.74 -21.62
C LYS A 73 -0.66 5.57 -20.27
N GLU A 74 -1.36 5.92 -19.20
CA GLU A 74 -0.89 5.77 -17.84
C GLU A 74 -1.80 4.79 -17.08
N LEU A 75 -1.23 4.08 -16.11
CA LEU A 75 -1.96 3.16 -15.24
C LEU A 75 -2.11 3.81 -13.87
N PHE A 76 -3.32 4.19 -13.51
CA PHE A 76 -3.63 4.76 -12.21
C PHE A 76 -4.22 3.68 -11.30
N VAL A 77 -4.11 3.88 -9.99
CA VAL A 77 -5.01 3.18 -9.06
C VAL A 77 -6.39 3.78 -9.26
N ALA A 78 -7.43 2.95 -9.35
CA ALA A 78 -8.80 3.45 -9.51
C ALA A 78 -9.34 3.92 -8.15
N ALA A 79 -9.90 5.12 -8.12
CA ALA A 79 -10.78 5.56 -7.04
C ALA A 79 -12.15 4.90 -7.18
N GLU A 80 -12.85 4.71 -6.06
CA GLU A 80 -14.21 4.23 -6.07
C GLU A 80 -15.14 5.20 -6.80
N GLY A 81 -16.08 4.67 -7.58
CA GLY A 81 -16.96 5.48 -8.44
C GLY A 81 -16.34 5.90 -9.78
N MET A 82 -15.07 5.59 -10.06
CA MET A 82 -14.53 5.79 -11.40
C MET A 82 -15.20 4.87 -12.42
N TYR A 83 -15.42 5.37 -13.64
CA TYR A 83 -16.05 4.61 -14.74
C TYR A 83 -15.31 4.79 -16.07
N THR A 84 -15.52 3.86 -17.00
CA THR A 84 -14.96 3.93 -18.36
C THR A 84 -15.61 5.06 -19.15
N GLY A 85 -14.81 5.88 -19.83
CA GLY A 85 -15.24 7.09 -20.51
C GLY A 85 -15.18 8.36 -19.64
N GLN A 86 -14.99 8.22 -18.33
CA GLN A 86 -14.85 9.36 -17.42
C GLN A 86 -13.64 10.22 -17.80
N PHE A 87 -13.82 11.54 -17.75
CA PHE A 87 -12.72 12.49 -17.82
C PHE A 87 -12.06 12.67 -16.45
N VAL A 88 -10.74 12.50 -16.42
CA VAL A 88 -9.90 12.72 -15.25
C VAL A 88 -9.07 13.97 -15.48
N TYR A 89 -9.13 14.91 -14.55
CA TYR A 89 -8.35 16.14 -14.60
C TYR A 89 -7.21 16.08 -13.59
N CYS A 90 -6.00 16.33 -14.07
CA CYS A 90 -4.80 16.29 -13.25
C CYS A 90 -4.06 17.62 -13.33
N GLY A 91 -3.91 18.31 -12.20
CA GLY A 91 -3.11 19.53 -12.07
C GLY A 91 -3.62 20.51 -11.03
N LYS A 92 -2.89 21.62 -10.87
CA LYS A 92 -3.18 22.70 -9.90
C LYS A 92 -4.57 23.33 -10.09
N LYS A 93 -5.04 23.45 -11.33
CA LYS A 93 -6.34 24.06 -11.66
C LYS A 93 -7.44 23.02 -11.93
N ALA A 94 -7.21 21.75 -11.59
CA ALA A 94 -8.24 20.73 -11.73
C ALA A 94 -9.37 20.95 -10.71
N THR A 95 -10.57 20.47 -11.02
CA THR A 95 -11.73 20.57 -10.11
C THR A 95 -11.70 19.48 -9.05
N LEU A 96 -12.30 19.75 -7.88
CA LEU A 96 -12.40 18.79 -6.78
C LEU A 96 -13.51 17.75 -7.04
N VAL A 97 -13.21 16.79 -7.89
CA VAL A 97 -14.12 15.68 -8.25
C VAL A 97 -13.40 14.36 -8.04
N VAL A 98 -14.13 13.31 -7.65
CA VAL A 98 -13.59 11.96 -7.44
C VAL A 98 -12.83 11.47 -8.68
N GLY A 99 -11.62 10.97 -8.46
CA GLY A 99 -10.69 10.53 -9.51
C GLY A 99 -9.76 11.61 -10.04
N ASN A 100 -10.05 12.91 -9.84
CA ASN A 100 -9.14 13.98 -10.22
C ASN A 100 -7.91 14.01 -9.31
N VAL A 101 -6.80 14.52 -9.84
CA VAL A 101 -5.52 14.59 -9.15
C VAL A 101 -5.11 16.05 -8.96
N LEU A 102 -4.97 16.47 -7.72
CA LEU A 102 -4.63 17.85 -7.34
C LEU A 102 -3.43 17.85 -6.39
N PRO A 103 -2.66 18.96 -6.33
CA PRO A 103 -1.73 19.16 -5.23
C PRO A 103 -2.49 19.31 -3.91
N LEU A 104 -1.93 18.81 -2.80
CA LEU A 104 -2.57 18.81 -1.49
C LEU A 104 -3.02 20.20 -1.04
N ARG A 105 -2.26 21.26 -1.35
CA ARG A 105 -2.65 22.65 -1.03
C ARG A 105 -4.00 23.10 -1.60
N SER A 106 -4.46 22.46 -2.68
CA SER A 106 -5.70 22.82 -3.37
C SER A 106 -6.89 21.97 -2.92
N ILE A 107 -6.66 21.03 -2.00
CA ILE A 107 -7.66 20.11 -1.49
C ILE A 107 -8.10 20.63 -0.12
N PRO A 108 -9.40 20.73 0.18
CA PRO A 108 -9.86 21.23 1.47
C PRO A 108 -9.52 20.26 2.60
N GLU A 109 -9.40 20.80 3.80
CA GLU A 109 -9.24 20.02 5.03
C GLU A 109 -10.46 19.10 5.25
N GLY A 110 -10.23 17.92 5.81
CA GLY A 110 -11.23 16.88 5.97
C GLY A 110 -11.48 16.04 4.71
N ALA A 111 -10.97 16.44 3.53
CA ALA A 111 -11.15 15.68 2.31
C ALA A 111 -10.50 14.29 2.36
N VAL A 112 -11.19 13.33 1.73
CA VAL A 112 -10.73 11.95 1.55
C VAL A 112 -9.93 11.86 0.25
N VAL A 113 -8.71 11.36 0.35
CA VAL A 113 -7.77 11.27 -0.77
C VAL A 113 -7.08 9.90 -0.82
N CYS A 114 -6.63 9.50 -1.99
CA CYS A 114 -5.87 8.28 -2.22
C CYS A 114 -4.64 8.51 -3.11
N ASN A 115 -3.76 7.51 -3.15
CA ASN A 115 -2.52 7.52 -3.93
C ASN A 115 -1.63 8.75 -3.69
N VAL A 116 -1.54 9.24 -2.44
CA VAL A 116 -0.84 10.48 -2.07
C VAL A 116 0.68 10.33 -2.25
N GLU A 117 1.33 11.36 -2.77
CA GLU A 117 2.79 11.44 -2.86
C GLU A 117 3.44 11.67 -1.47
N HIS A 118 4.63 11.12 -1.26
CA HIS A 118 5.47 11.42 -0.10
C HIS A 118 6.39 12.61 -0.37
N HIS A 119 6.95 12.65 -1.57
CA HIS A 119 7.68 13.79 -2.10
C HIS A 119 7.08 14.20 -3.44
N VAL A 120 7.15 15.50 -3.74
CA VAL A 120 6.60 16.07 -4.97
C VAL A 120 7.15 15.34 -6.19
N GLY A 121 6.26 14.73 -6.98
CA GLY A 121 6.63 14.03 -8.22
C GLY A 121 7.04 12.57 -8.07
N ASP A 122 6.94 11.96 -6.88
CA ASP A 122 7.21 10.52 -6.68
C ASP A 122 6.13 9.58 -7.29
N ARG A 123 5.08 10.17 -7.87
CA ARG A 123 4.00 9.52 -8.62
C ARG A 123 3.11 8.60 -7.78
N GLY A 124 3.04 8.81 -6.47
CA GLY A 124 2.04 8.23 -5.57
C GLY A 124 2.54 7.05 -4.75
N VAL A 125 2.47 7.17 -3.43
CA VAL A 125 3.09 6.26 -2.46
C VAL A 125 2.11 5.78 -1.39
N PHE A 126 1.32 6.67 -0.79
CA PHE A 126 0.42 6.36 0.33
C PHE A 126 -1.01 6.06 -0.11
N ALA A 127 -1.76 5.33 0.73
CA ALA A 127 -3.18 4.97 0.53
C ALA A 127 -3.44 4.38 -0.87
N ARG A 128 -2.88 3.19 -1.12
CA ARG A 128 -2.89 2.51 -2.43
C ARG A 128 -3.49 1.12 -2.41
N SER A 129 -3.73 0.56 -1.22
CA SER A 129 -4.40 -0.73 -1.11
C SER A 129 -5.90 -0.56 -1.33
N SER A 130 -6.58 -1.64 -1.69
CA SER A 130 -8.03 -1.63 -1.92
C SER A 130 -8.78 -1.22 -0.66
N GLY A 131 -9.63 -0.19 -0.74
CA GLY A 131 -10.37 0.37 0.38
C GLY A 131 -9.61 1.44 1.17
N ASP A 132 -8.29 1.57 0.99
CA ASP A 132 -7.52 2.53 1.76
C ASP A 132 -7.85 3.97 1.35
N TYR A 133 -7.75 4.87 2.32
CA TYR A 133 -7.77 6.31 2.10
C TYR A 133 -6.88 7.04 3.10
N ALA A 134 -6.50 8.26 2.75
CA ALA A 134 -5.91 9.23 3.65
C ALA A 134 -6.87 10.41 3.82
N VAL A 135 -6.75 11.11 4.94
CA VAL A 135 -7.54 12.31 5.21
C VAL A 135 -6.60 13.50 5.32
N VAL A 136 -6.91 14.57 4.59
CA VAL A 136 -6.21 15.85 4.74
C VAL A 136 -6.63 16.45 6.08
N ILE A 137 -5.69 16.65 7.00
CA ILE A 137 -5.99 17.20 8.34
C ILE A 137 -5.91 18.71 8.31
N SER A 138 -4.76 19.24 7.87
CA SER A 138 -4.53 20.68 7.89
C SER A 138 -3.45 21.09 6.91
N HIS A 139 -3.49 22.35 6.48
CA HIS A 139 -2.44 22.99 5.70
C HIS A 139 -1.68 24.00 6.56
N ASN A 140 -0.35 24.02 6.42
CA ASN A 140 0.50 25.07 6.96
C ASN A 140 1.07 25.87 5.77
N PRO A 141 0.53 27.07 5.49
CA PRO A 141 1.00 27.92 4.39
C PRO A 141 2.43 28.42 4.59
N ASP A 142 2.84 28.71 5.83
CA ASP A 142 4.15 29.30 6.15
C ASP A 142 5.30 28.36 5.78
N ASN A 143 5.12 27.07 6.06
CA ASN A 143 6.11 26.03 5.81
C ASN A 143 5.86 25.24 4.51
N ASP A 144 4.85 25.62 3.72
CA ASP A 144 4.39 24.89 2.54
C ASP A 144 4.22 23.37 2.75
N THR A 145 3.65 23.00 3.90
CA THR A 145 3.44 21.59 4.29
C THR A 145 1.99 21.29 4.62
N SER A 146 1.58 20.07 4.35
CA SER A 146 0.24 19.55 4.62
C SER A 146 0.35 18.36 5.56
N ARG A 147 -0.55 18.30 6.53
CA ARG A 147 -0.66 17.19 7.46
C ARG A 147 -1.74 16.24 6.96
N ILE A 148 -1.40 14.97 6.76
CA ILE A 148 -2.32 13.92 6.35
C ILE A 148 -2.43 12.84 7.42
N LYS A 149 -3.61 12.24 7.56
CA LYS A 149 -3.82 11.01 8.33
C LYS A 149 -3.71 9.83 7.37
N LEU A 150 -2.77 8.93 7.62
CA LEU A 150 -2.59 7.70 6.85
C LEU A 150 -3.64 6.63 7.26
N PRO A 151 -3.87 5.58 6.44
CA PRO A 151 -4.75 4.46 6.81
C PRO A 151 -4.39 3.82 8.15
N SER A 152 -3.10 3.80 8.52
CA SER A 152 -2.65 3.31 9.84
C SER A 152 -3.10 4.15 11.03
N GLY A 153 -3.78 5.28 10.79
CA GLY A 153 -4.11 6.30 11.79
C GLY A 153 -2.97 7.25 12.14
N SER A 154 -1.75 6.97 11.68
CA SER A 154 -0.58 7.83 11.92
C SER A 154 -0.71 9.14 11.15
N LYS A 155 -0.41 10.25 11.82
CA LYS A 155 -0.31 11.57 11.19
C LYS A 155 1.05 11.72 10.53
N LYS A 156 1.09 12.25 9.32
CA LYS A 156 2.32 12.51 8.58
C LYS A 156 2.29 13.90 7.97
N ILE A 157 3.44 14.58 7.99
CA ILE A 157 3.62 15.87 7.33
C ILE A 157 4.29 15.59 5.97
N VAL A 158 3.75 16.18 4.92
CA VAL A 158 4.24 16.08 3.54
C VAL A 158 4.25 17.47 2.89
N PRO A 159 5.10 17.74 1.89
CA PRO A 159 5.05 19.02 1.16
C PRO A 159 3.67 19.25 0.52
N SER A 160 3.11 20.45 0.61
CA SER A 160 1.77 20.76 0.09
C SER A 160 1.69 20.74 -1.44
N GLY A 161 2.84 20.73 -2.12
CA GLY A 161 2.94 20.49 -3.57
C GLY A 161 2.75 19.01 -3.98
N CYS A 162 2.74 18.08 -3.02
CA CYS A 162 2.52 16.66 -3.30
C CYS A 162 1.15 16.43 -3.91
N ARG A 163 1.05 15.55 -4.91
CA ARG A 163 -0.21 15.21 -5.55
C ARG A 163 -1.00 14.17 -4.76
N ALA A 164 -2.31 14.27 -4.83
CA ALA A 164 -3.25 13.28 -4.30
C ALA A 164 -4.45 13.13 -5.24
N MET A 165 -5.03 11.94 -5.30
CA MET A 165 -6.27 11.69 -6.02
C MET A 165 -7.45 11.85 -5.07
N ILE A 166 -8.52 12.52 -5.48
CA ILE A 166 -9.73 12.66 -4.66
C ILE A 166 -10.50 11.33 -4.60
N GLY A 167 -10.89 10.92 -3.40
CA GLY A 167 -11.68 9.71 -3.13
C GLY A 167 -10.89 8.58 -2.46
N GLN A 168 -11.60 7.49 -2.17
CA GLN A 168 -11.05 6.24 -1.62
C GLN A 168 -10.61 5.29 -2.74
N VAL A 169 -9.64 4.41 -2.48
CA VAL A 169 -9.24 3.38 -3.45
C VAL A 169 -10.35 2.34 -3.63
N ALA A 170 -10.70 2.04 -4.88
CA ALA A 170 -11.74 1.07 -5.21
C ALA A 170 -11.42 -0.37 -4.72
N GLY A 171 -12.48 -1.17 -4.57
CA GLY A 171 -12.40 -2.59 -4.20
C GLY A 171 -12.29 -2.83 -2.68
N GLY A 172 -12.78 -1.90 -1.87
CA GLY A 172 -12.88 -2.04 -0.41
C GLY A 172 -13.73 -3.24 0.03
N GLY A 173 -13.68 -3.59 1.32
CA GLY A 173 -14.47 -4.67 1.91
C GLY A 173 -14.02 -6.09 1.58
N ARG A 174 -13.03 -6.27 0.70
CA ARG A 174 -12.50 -7.60 0.31
C ARG A 174 -11.93 -8.40 1.50
N THR A 175 -11.50 -7.72 2.55
CA THR A 175 -10.93 -8.32 3.77
C THR A 175 -11.97 -8.88 4.71
N GLU A 176 -13.21 -8.39 4.65
CA GLU A 176 -14.29 -8.78 5.56
C GLU A 176 -14.74 -10.22 5.31
N LYS A 177 -14.67 -10.68 4.06
CA LYS A 177 -15.04 -12.06 3.70
C LYS A 177 -13.95 -13.04 4.15
N PRO A 178 -14.28 -14.05 4.98
CA PRO A 178 -13.32 -15.09 5.35
C PRO A 178 -12.93 -15.95 4.14
N LEU A 179 -11.67 -16.41 4.09
CA LEU A 179 -11.15 -17.20 2.96
C LEU A 179 -11.72 -18.62 2.89
N LEU A 180 -12.09 -19.20 4.04
CA LEU A 180 -12.64 -20.55 4.26
C LEU A 180 -11.70 -21.69 3.84
N LYS A 181 -11.33 -21.78 2.55
CA LYS A 181 -10.54 -22.87 1.97
C LYS A 181 -9.05 -22.54 1.83
N ALA A 182 -8.18 -23.51 2.08
CA ALA A 182 -6.74 -23.40 1.83
C ALA A 182 -6.42 -23.19 0.33
N GLY A 183 -7.18 -23.82 -0.58
CA GLY A 183 -7.05 -23.60 -2.02
C GLY A 183 -7.27 -22.15 -2.46
N ASN A 184 -8.18 -21.42 -1.78
CA ASN A 184 -8.39 -19.99 -2.04
C ASN A 184 -7.15 -19.18 -1.63
N ALA A 185 -6.51 -19.53 -0.50
CA ALA A 185 -5.27 -18.91 -0.08
C ALA A 185 -4.10 -19.24 -1.04
N TYR A 186 -4.01 -20.48 -1.52
CA TYR A 186 -3.04 -20.89 -2.53
C TYR A 186 -3.11 -20.00 -3.78
N HIS A 187 -4.29 -19.88 -4.41
CA HIS A 187 -4.44 -19.04 -5.61
C HIS A 187 -4.18 -17.55 -5.33
N LYS A 188 -4.54 -17.05 -4.14
CA LYS A 188 -4.25 -15.67 -3.69
C LYS A 188 -2.74 -15.38 -3.61
N PHE A 189 -1.94 -16.34 -3.13
CA PHE A 189 -0.49 -16.15 -3.00
C PHE A 189 0.29 -16.55 -4.27
N ARG A 190 -0.27 -17.44 -5.11
CA ARG A 190 0.29 -17.82 -6.41
C ARG A 190 0.58 -16.62 -7.32
N VAL A 191 -0.30 -15.61 -7.30
CA VAL A 191 -0.15 -14.37 -8.12
C VAL A 191 0.70 -13.27 -7.45
N LYS A 192 1.29 -13.55 -6.28
CA LYS A 192 2.13 -12.59 -5.53
C LYS A 192 3.58 -13.07 -5.51
N ARG A 193 4.08 -13.49 -4.36
CA ARG A 193 5.38 -14.15 -4.20
C ARG A 193 5.15 -15.44 -3.45
N ASN A 194 6.09 -16.38 -3.54
CA ASN A 194 6.01 -17.60 -2.76
C ASN A 194 6.14 -17.30 -1.25
N CYS A 195 5.02 -17.24 -0.53
CA CYS A 195 5.01 -17.02 0.92
C CYS A 195 3.95 -17.82 1.67
N TRP A 196 3.37 -18.81 1.00
CA TRP A 196 2.37 -19.72 1.51
C TRP A 196 2.63 -21.12 0.92
N PRO A 197 2.52 -22.21 1.70
CA PRO A 197 2.12 -22.29 3.11
C PRO A 197 3.20 -21.80 4.08
N LYS A 198 2.83 -21.55 5.35
CA LYS A 198 3.76 -21.11 6.40
C LYS A 198 3.92 -22.20 7.47
N VAL A 199 4.99 -22.98 7.39
CA VAL A 199 5.41 -23.87 8.48
C VAL A 199 5.79 -23.04 9.72
N ARG A 200 5.30 -23.47 10.89
CA ARG A 200 5.60 -22.89 12.22
C ARG A 200 7.05 -23.22 12.58
N GLY A 201 7.78 -22.29 13.19
CA GLY A 201 9.19 -22.51 13.56
C GLY A 201 9.40 -23.67 14.54
N VAL A 202 8.43 -23.91 15.43
CA VAL A 202 8.46 -25.01 16.42
C VAL A 202 8.28 -26.39 15.80
N ALA A 203 7.76 -26.46 14.57
CA ALA A 203 7.62 -27.73 13.85
C ALA A 203 8.88 -28.08 13.04
N MET A 204 9.94 -27.29 13.16
CA MET A 204 11.21 -27.48 12.46
C MET A 204 12.26 -28.03 13.42
N ASN A 205 13.36 -28.56 12.88
CA ASN A 205 14.51 -29.00 13.67
C ASN A 205 15.34 -27.78 14.18
N PRO A 206 16.14 -27.92 15.25
CA PRO A 206 16.96 -26.81 15.78
C PRO A 206 17.88 -26.19 14.74
N VAL A 207 18.33 -27.00 13.78
CA VAL A 207 19.21 -26.56 12.70
C VAL A 207 18.52 -25.56 11.75
N GLU A 208 17.19 -25.60 11.62
CA GLU A 208 16.43 -24.83 10.63
C GLU A 208 15.77 -23.57 11.18
N HIS A 209 15.52 -23.52 12.49
CA HIS A 209 14.84 -22.39 13.12
C HIS A 209 15.17 -22.32 14.62
N PRO A 210 15.38 -21.13 15.21
CA PRO A 210 15.71 -20.98 16.64
C PRO A 210 14.66 -21.58 17.60
N HIS A 211 13.39 -21.55 17.21
CA HIS A 211 12.30 -22.17 17.98
C HIS A 211 12.14 -23.68 17.77
N GLY A 212 12.98 -24.31 16.94
CA GLY A 212 12.81 -25.70 16.51
C GLY A 212 13.47 -26.71 17.43
N GLY A 213 12.96 -27.95 17.39
CA GLY A 213 13.46 -29.12 18.12
C GLY A 213 12.85 -29.37 19.48
N GLY A 214 13.56 -30.18 20.28
CA GLY A 214 13.07 -30.73 21.55
C GLY A 214 12.11 -31.91 21.36
N ASN A 215 11.88 -32.65 22.44
CA ASN A 215 10.92 -33.77 22.45
C ASN A 215 9.46 -33.28 22.50
N HIS A 216 9.24 -32.06 23.00
CA HIS A 216 7.94 -31.39 23.03
C HIS A 216 7.98 -30.12 22.18
N GLN A 217 6.90 -29.83 21.45
CA GLN A 217 6.80 -28.60 20.65
C GLN A 217 6.61 -27.37 21.55
N HIS A 218 7.70 -26.70 21.90
CA HIS A 218 7.72 -25.45 22.65
C HIS A 218 8.90 -24.57 22.20
N ILE A 219 8.88 -23.27 22.52
CA ILE A 219 9.94 -22.34 22.08
C ILE A 219 11.22 -22.49 22.93
N GLY A 220 11.10 -22.90 24.20
CA GLY A 220 12.23 -23.08 25.13
C GLY A 220 12.87 -21.78 25.65
N HIS A 221 12.67 -20.65 24.97
CA HIS A 221 13.16 -19.33 25.38
C HIS A 221 12.12 -18.23 25.14
N ALA A 222 12.39 -17.01 25.63
CA ALA A 222 11.53 -15.87 25.38
C ALA A 222 11.41 -15.59 23.87
N SER A 223 10.18 -15.44 23.38
CA SER A 223 9.90 -15.17 21.95
C SER A 223 10.01 -13.70 21.57
N THR A 224 10.23 -12.80 22.54
CA THR A 224 10.52 -11.38 22.33
C THR A 224 12.00 -11.19 22.06
N VAL A 225 12.34 -10.66 20.88
CA VAL A 225 13.73 -10.51 20.45
C VAL A 225 14.10 -9.05 20.28
N ARG A 226 15.33 -8.69 20.66
CA ARG A 226 15.83 -7.31 20.56
C ARG A 226 15.92 -6.84 19.10
N ARG A 227 15.89 -5.52 18.89
CA ARG A 227 15.90 -4.90 17.57
C ARG A 227 17.21 -5.11 16.81
N ASP A 228 18.31 -5.13 17.54
CA ASP A 228 19.71 -5.30 17.11
C ASP A 228 20.12 -6.76 16.90
N ALA A 229 19.25 -7.73 17.22
CA ALA A 229 19.55 -9.14 17.04
C ALA A 229 20.01 -9.46 15.60
N PRO A 230 20.99 -10.36 15.41
CA PRO A 230 21.49 -10.73 14.09
C PRO A 230 20.40 -11.43 13.25
N PRO A 231 20.52 -11.45 11.90
CA PRO A 231 19.45 -11.92 11.01
C PRO A 231 18.97 -13.36 11.26
N GLY A 232 19.82 -14.24 11.79
CA GLY A 232 19.45 -15.62 12.14
C GLY A 232 18.73 -15.75 13.49
N GLN A 233 18.93 -14.81 14.42
CA GLN A 233 18.28 -14.80 15.73
C GLN A 233 17.00 -13.95 15.76
N LYS A 234 16.81 -13.05 14.80
CA LYS A 234 15.67 -12.11 14.71
C LYS A 234 14.38 -12.82 14.25
N VAL A 235 13.85 -13.70 15.11
CA VAL A 235 12.59 -14.44 14.94
C VAL A 235 11.63 -14.18 16.11
N GLY A 236 10.35 -14.51 15.96
CA GLY A 236 9.35 -14.25 17.00
C GLY A 236 8.80 -12.81 17.00
N LEU A 237 8.60 -12.23 18.19
CA LEU A 237 8.05 -10.89 18.40
C LEU A 237 9.19 -9.87 18.47
N ILE A 238 9.57 -9.33 17.31
CA ILE A 238 10.72 -8.44 17.15
C ILE A 238 10.44 -7.07 17.78
N ALA A 239 11.27 -6.67 18.74
CA ALA A 239 11.20 -5.39 19.45
C ALA A 239 9.80 -5.06 19.99
N ALA A 240 9.07 -6.09 20.44
CA ALA A 240 7.73 -5.93 20.96
C ALA A 240 7.74 -5.13 22.25
N ARG A 241 7.09 -3.96 22.24
CA ARG A 241 6.91 -3.12 23.43
C ARG A 241 5.86 -3.69 24.40
N ARG A 242 4.94 -4.50 23.87
CA ARG A 242 3.87 -5.17 24.61
C ARG A 242 3.55 -6.50 23.94
N THR A 243 3.19 -7.50 24.74
CA THR A 243 2.72 -8.82 24.31
C THR A 243 1.32 -9.10 24.86
N GLY A 244 0.70 -10.22 24.44
CA GLY A 244 -0.65 -10.58 24.85
C GLY A 244 -1.76 -9.94 24.01
N ARG A 245 -3.01 -10.31 24.30
CA ARG A 245 -4.19 -9.77 23.61
C ARG A 245 -4.43 -8.33 24.06
N LEU A 246 -4.52 -7.40 23.11
CA LEU A 246 -4.93 -6.03 23.42
C LEU A 246 -6.34 -6.04 24.02
N ARG A 247 -6.52 -5.37 25.16
CA ARG A 247 -7.78 -5.21 25.89
C ARG A 247 -8.00 -3.75 26.30
N GLY A 248 -9.25 -3.38 26.59
CA GLY A 248 -9.63 -2.05 27.04
C GLY A 248 -9.35 -0.96 25.99
N GLN A 249 -8.93 0.22 26.45
CA GLN A 249 -8.65 1.37 25.58
C GLN A 249 -7.61 1.07 24.49
N ALA A 250 -6.61 0.22 24.77
CA ALA A 250 -5.62 -0.17 23.77
C ALA A 250 -6.22 -0.95 22.59
N ALA A 251 -7.24 -1.78 22.84
CA ALA A 251 -7.99 -2.46 21.78
C ALA A 251 -8.94 -1.49 21.04
N ALA A 252 -9.52 -0.53 21.76
CA ALA A 252 -10.36 0.51 21.17
C ALA A 252 -9.55 1.43 20.23
N THR A 253 -8.33 1.81 20.61
CA THR A 253 -7.46 2.63 19.76
C THR A 253 -6.95 1.85 18.54
N ALA A 254 -6.62 0.56 18.69
CA ALA A 254 -6.22 -0.29 17.57
C ALA A 254 -7.38 -0.57 16.60
N SER A 255 -8.59 -0.84 17.11
CA SER A 255 -9.77 -1.05 16.27
C SER A 255 -10.27 0.23 15.60
N LYS A 256 -10.13 1.40 16.24
CA LYS A 256 -10.35 2.70 15.57
C LYS A 256 -9.33 2.96 14.46
N ALA A 257 -8.09 2.49 14.59
CA ALA A 257 -7.13 2.51 13.50
C ALA A 257 -7.59 1.60 12.36
N ASP A 258 -8.00 0.35 12.64
CA ASP A 258 -8.47 -0.63 11.64
C ASP A 258 -9.80 -0.27 10.95
N LYS A 259 -10.75 0.38 11.64
CA LYS A 259 -12.05 0.82 11.05
C LYS A 259 -11.97 2.14 10.29
N THR A 260 -10.86 2.86 10.41
CA THR A 260 -10.56 4.07 9.62
C THR A 260 -9.40 3.86 8.64
N SER A 261 -8.96 2.59 8.43
CA SER A 261 -7.99 2.20 7.39
C SER A 261 -8.67 1.82 6.09
#